data_AF-A0A7G7BVX3-F1
#
_entry.id   AF-A0A7G7BVX3-F1
#
_cell.length_a   1.000
_cell.length_b   1.000
_cell.length_c   1.000
_cell.angle_alpha   90.00
_cell.angle_beta   90.00
_cell.angle_gamma   90.00
#
_symmetry.space_group_name_H-M   'P 1'
#
loop_
_entity.id
_entity.type
_entity.pdbx_description
1 polymer ?
#
loop_
_entity_poly.entity_id
_entity_poly.type
_entity_poly.pdbx_seq_one_letter_code
_entity_poly.pdbx_strand_id
1 'polypeptide(L)'
;MLRNIAIASCLPYLALKAAWIAGSRLGIPDGSSLLDHRTTMIVANAATILMDGSVVVIALLLTQARGLRVPAWLMALPMWTATGLLLPIMAGFPVQLLVGLLGGGTPATANAGRRPFLDDWVFGVVYTGFIVQGLALGALFVLYAKDRWGSLWQGALRDLPDSPTTPALRIGAVVAAVIALVPATMHLLWAAGGTAALNPSRIEERTSGFYALQAVDVLFAAATVAGLLLLAFRRTGKLPLWVPLALAWGGSGAMACWGGWMSIASLTGAQEISDEPTTGMVLLYAVQMLVGAVVVTQGAYFFAERAAAVREAAEPSGPRP
;
A
#
# COMPACT_ATOMS: atom_id res chain seq x y z
N MET A 1 20.46 11.46 8.67
CA MET A 1 19.66 12.35 7.81
C MET A 1 18.28 11.75 7.49
N LEU A 2 18.19 10.59 6.80
CA LEU A 2 16.91 9.97 6.38
C LEU A 2 15.87 9.80 7.49
N ARG A 3 16.26 9.35 8.68
CA ARG A 3 15.35 9.24 9.85
C ARG A 3 14.66 10.54 10.19
N ASN A 4 15.42 11.62 10.27
CA ASN A 4 14.87 12.92 10.63
C ASN A 4 13.95 13.45 9.52
N ILE A 5 14.26 13.15 8.26
CA ILE A 5 13.39 13.46 7.12
C ILE A 5 12.07 12.72 7.26
N ALA A 6 12.09 11.40 7.49
CA ALA A 6 10.88 10.59 7.66
C ALA A 6 10.01 11.08 8.82
N ILE A 7 10.60 11.49 9.94
CA ILE A 7 9.86 12.03 11.09
C ILE A 7 9.31 13.43 10.79
N ALA A 8 10.12 14.30 10.19
CA ALA A 8 9.71 15.66 9.88
C ALA A 8 8.58 15.71 8.85
N SER A 9 8.55 14.77 7.88
CA SER A 9 7.50 14.67 6.88
C SER A 9 6.13 14.30 7.45
N CYS A 10 6.07 13.65 8.62
CA CYS A 10 4.82 13.35 9.34
C CYS A 10 4.20 14.60 9.99
N LEU A 11 5.02 15.61 10.32
CA LEU A 11 4.60 16.70 11.20
C LEU A 11 3.42 17.52 10.67
N PRO A 12 3.36 17.91 9.38
CA PRO A 12 2.22 18.67 8.88
C PRO A 12 0.90 17.89 9.02
N TYR A 13 0.92 16.60 8.71
CA TYR A 13 -0.25 15.74 8.81
C TYR A 13 -0.68 15.54 10.27
N LEU A 14 0.25 15.19 11.14
CA LEU A 14 -0.02 15.01 12.58
C LEU A 14 -0.53 16.30 13.23
N ALA A 15 0.04 17.45 12.87
CA ALA A 15 -0.39 18.75 13.39
C ALA A 15 -1.83 19.09 12.97
N LEU A 16 -2.17 18.89 11.69
CA LEU A 16 -3.54 19.11 11.20
C LEU A 16 -4.54 18.19 11.91
N LYS A 17 -4.23 16.90 12.01
CA LYS A 17 -5.10 15.91 12.68
C LYS A 17 -5.29 16.25 14.16
N ALA A 18 -4.22 16.62 14.87
CA ALA A 18 -4.29 17.04 16.27
C ALA A 18 -5.11 18.34 16.44
N ALA A 19 -4.92 19.31 15.54
CA ALA A 19 -5.70 20.55 15.54
C ALA A 19 -7.19 20.29 15.31
N TRP A 20 -7.56 19.40 14.38
CA TRP A 20 -8.96 19.03 14.12
C TRP A 20 -9.61 18.35 15.33
N ILE A 21 -8.89 17.43 15.99
CA ILE A 21 -9.34 16.81 17.25
C ILE A 21 -9.55 17.88 18.33
N ALA A 22 -8.65 18.86 18.43
CA ALA A 22 -8.76 19.98 19.37
C ALA A 22 -9.85 21.02 19.02
N GLY A 23 -10.47 20.93 17.84
CA GLY A 23 -11.59 21.81 17.44
C GLY A 23 -11.26 22.81 16.35
N SER A 24 -10.01 22.87 15.87
CA SER A 24 -9.64 23.71 14.74
C SER A 24 -10.39 23.29 13.47
N ARG A 25 -10.73 24.29 12.65
CA ARG A 25 -11.29 24.10 11.30
C ARG A 25 -10.29 24.46 10.20
N LEU A 26 -9.00 24.61 10.53
CA LEU A 26 -7.97 24.94 9.56
C LEU A 26 -7.99 23.94 8.39
N GLY A 27 -8.19 24.42 7.17
CA GLY A 27 -8.25 23.57 5.99
C GLY A 27 -9.58 22.83 5.79
N ILE A 28 -10.60 23.07 6.63
CA ILE A 28 -11.96 22.51 6.51
C ILE A 28 -12.91 23.65 6.10
N PRO A 29 -13.42 23.65 4.87
CA PRO A 29 -14.34 24.68 4.40
C PRO A 29 -15.69 24.66 5.13
N ASP A 30 -16.36 25.81 5.16
CA ASP A 30 -17.73 25.89 5.67
C ASP A 30 -18.68 25.01 4.83
N GLY A 31 -19.59 24.31 5.51
CA GLY A 31 -20.49 23.35 4.87
C GLY A 31 -19.86 21.99 4.55
N SER A 32 -18.64 21.71 5.03
CA SER A 32 -18.01 20.39 4.88
C SER A 32 -18.74 19.29 5.65
N SER A 33 -18.93 18.15 5.00
CA SER A 33 -19.53 16.95 5.59
C SER A 33 -18.72 16.40 6.78
N LEU A 34 -17.43 16.75 6.87
CA LEU A 34 -16.60 16.45 8.04
C LEU A 34 -17.17 17.06 9.33
N LEU A 35 -17.84 18.21 9.23
CA LEU A 35 -18.39 18.93 10.39
C LEU A 35 -19.68 18.29 10.93
N ASP A 36 -20.34 17.42 10.15
CA ASP A 36 -21.62 16.81 10.51
C ASP A 36 -21.46 15.70 11.57
N HIS A 37 -20.31 15.01 11.60
CA HIS A 37 -20.08 13.83 12.43
C HIS A 37 -18.83 13.96 13.30
N ARG A 38 -18.88 14.84 14.31
CA ARG A 38 -17.74 15.19 15.18
C ARG A 38 -17.06 13.97 15.82
N THR A 39 -17.82 13.01 16.34
CA THR A 39 -17.27 11.81 16.98
C THR A 39 -16.51 10.95 15.99
N THR A 40 -17.11 10.67 14.84
CA THR A 40 -16.49 9.88 13.76
C THR A 40 -15.21 10.55 13.27
N MET A 41 -15.23 11.89 13.09
CA MET A 41 -14.05 12.67 12.74
C MET A 41 -12.93 12.51 13.77
N ILE A 42 -13.23 12.64 15.07
CA ILE A 42 -12.22 12.48 16.14
C ILE A 42 -11.62 11.07 16.12
N VAL A 43 -12.45 10.03 16.05
CA VAL A 43 -12.00 8.63 16.07
C VAL A 43 -11.13 8.33 14.85
N ALA A 44 -11.56 8.74 13.65
CA ALA A 44 -10.78 8.54 12.42
C ALA A 44 -9.44 9.30 12.45
N ASN A 45 -9.43 10.53 12.98
CA ASN A 45 -8.21 11.31 13.12
C ASN A 45 -7.26 10.70 14.18
N ALA A 46 -7.78 10.22 15.30
CA ALA A 46 -6.98 9.56 16.33
C ALA A 46 -6.35 8.26 15.80
N ALA A 47 -7.12 7.43 15.10
CA ALA A 47 -6.62 6.22 14.47
C ALA A 47 -5.48 6.52 13.47
N THR A 48 -5.65 7.55 12.64
CA THR A 48 -4.61 7.94 11.67
C THR A 48 -3.38 8.58 12.29
N ILE A 49 -3.50 9.29 13.42
CA ILE A 49 -2.35 9.73 14.23
C ILE A 49 -1.57 8.52 14.76
N LEU A 50 -2.25 7.47 15.23
CA LEU A 50 -1.58 6.26 15.71
C LEU A 50 -0.84 5.53 14.58
N MET A 51 -1.44 5.49 13.38
CA MET A 51 -0.78 4.93 12.20
C MET A 51 0.52 5.67 11.85
N ASP A 52 0.48 6.99 11.79
CA ASP A 52 1.66 7.80 11.43
C ASP A 52 2.69 7.85 12.59
N GLY A 53 2.22 7.81 13.84
CA GLY A 53 3.07 7.60 15.01
C GLY A 53 3.82 6.26 14.96
N SER A 54 3.21 5.22 14.40
CA SER A 54 3.87 3.93 14.17
C SER A 54 5.00 4.06 13.16
N VAL A 55 4.88 4.92 12.14
CA VAL A 55 5.97 5.21 11.19
C VAL A 55 7.17 5.85 11.90
N VAL A 56 6.94 6.76 12.86
CA VAL A 56 8.01 7.33 13.68
C VAL A 56 8.74 6.24 14.47
N VAL A 57 8.00 5.33 15.11
CA VAL A 57 8.58 4.20 15.85
C VAL A 57 9.40 3.30 14.92
N ILE A 58 8.87 2.98 13.74
CA ILE A 58 9.57 2.17 12.74
C ILE A 58 10.86 2.87 12.29
N ALA A 59 10.82 4.17 11.97
CA ALA A 59 12.02 4.92 11.57
C ALA A 59 13.11 4.91 12.66
N LEU A 60 12.72 4.96 13.94
CA LEU A 60 13.65 4.80 15.06
C LEU A 60 14.23 3.38 15.09
N LEU A 61 13.39 2.34 14.99
CA LEU A 61 13.84 0.95 15.02
C LEU A 61 14.77 0.61 13.85
N LEU A 62 14.48 1.07 12.63
CA LEU A 62 15.30 0.83 11.44
C LEU A 62 16.71 1.44 11.54
N THR A 63 16.91 2.42 12.42
CA THR A 63 18.21 3.12 12.57
C THR A 63 18.96 2.78 13.85
N GLN A 64 18.36 2.01 14.76
CA GLN A 64 18.96 1.65 16.03
C GLN A 64 19.44 0.20 16.02
N ALA A 65 20.57 -0.07 16.69
CA ALA A 65 21.08 -1.44 16.86
C ALA A 65 20.05 -2.37 17.53
N ARG A 66 19.15 -1.83 18.36
CA ARG A 66 18.04 -2.58 18.98
C ARG A 66 17.05 -3.11 17.93
N GLY A 67 16.87 -2.41 16.80
CA GLY A 67 16.00 -2.84 15.72
C GLY A 67 16.37 -4.21 15.16
N LEU A 68 17.67 -4.51 15.07
CA LEU A 68 18.17 -5.82 14.63
C LEU A 68 17.79 -6.97 15.56
N ARG A 69 17.38 -6.69 16.80
CA ARG A 69 16.91 -7.68 17.78
C ARG A 69 15.40 -7.90 17.76
N VAL A 70 14.64 -6.98 17.16
CA VAL A 70 13.18 -7.08 17.07
C VAL A 70 12.81 -8.29 16.20
N PRO A 71 11.80 -9.10 16.55
CA PRO A 71 11.28 -10.16 15.69
C PRO A 71 10.99 -9.66 14.27
N ALA A 72 11.36 -10.44 13.24
CA ALA A 72 11.28 -9.99 11.85
C ALA A 72 9.86 -9.57 11.43
N TRP A 73 8.84 -10.30 11.89
CA TRP A 73 7.44 -10.02 11.56
C TRP A 73 6.95 -8.68 12.12
N LEU A 74 7.45 -8.25 13.29
CA LEU A 74 7.15 -6.95 13.90
C LEU A 74 7.76 -5.77 13.13
N MET A 75 8.64 -6.04 12.18
CA MET A 75 9.19 -5.01 11.30
C MET A 75 8.68 -5.14 9.87
N ALA A 76 8.63 -6.36 9.34
CA ALA A 76 8.18 -6.61 7.97
C ALA A 76 6.70 -6.30 7.76
N LEU A 77 5.80 -6.72 8.66
CA LEU A 77 4.36 -6.46 8.47
C LEU A 77 4.04 -4.96 8.54
N PRO A 78 4.49 -4.18 9.55
CA PRO A 78 4.23 -2.74 9.55
C PRO A 78 4.86 -2.02 8.37
N MET A 79 6.05 -2.43 7.92
CA MET A 79 6.66 -1.86 6.72
C MET A 79 5.90 -2.21 5.45
N TRP A 80 5.36 -3.43 5.34
CA TRP A 80 4.52 -3.83 4.21
C TRP A 80 3.22 -3.03 4.19
N THR A 81 2.59 -2.84 5.36
CA THR A 81 1.39 -2.00 5.50
C THR A 81 1.68 -0.53 5.15
N ALA A 82 2.77 0.04 5.69
CA ALA A 82 3.17 1.41 5.37
C ALA A 82 3.48 1.57 3.87
N THR A 83 4.19 0.61 3.28
CA THR A 83 4.47 0.59 1.84
C THR A 83 3.17 0.54 1.04
N GLY A 84 2.23 -0.33 1.42
CA GLY A 84 0.97 -0.51 0.72
C GLY A 84 0.04 0.69 0.78
N LEU A 85 0.03 1.43 1.87
CA LEU A 85 -0.76 2.67 1.99
C LEU A 85 -0.09 3.85 1.27
N LEU A 86 1.25 3.95 1.32
CA LEU A 86 1.99 5.07 0.74
C LEU A 86 2.20 4.94 -0.77
N LEU A 87 2.43 3.74 -1.31
CA LEU A 87 2.73 3.56 -2.74
C LEU A 87 1.65 4.12 -3.67
N PRO A 88 0.34 3.87 -3.45
CA PRO A 88 -0.69 4.44 -4.31
C PRO A 88 -0.77 5.97 -4.22
N ILE A 89 -0.46 6.56 -3.07
CA ILE A 89 -0.34 8.02 -2.94
C ILE A 89 0.87 8.51 -3.73
N MET A 90 2.02 7.84 -3.58
CA MET A 90 3.28 8.18 -4.24
C MET A 90 3.21 8.06 -5.77
N ALA A 91 2.43 7.13 -6.30
CA ALA A 91 2.22 6.97 -7.73
C ALA A 91 1.06 7.85 -8.23
N GLY A 92 -0.08 7.83 -7.53
CA GLY A 92 -1.32 8.44 -7.96
C GLY A 92 -1.36 9.95 -7.85
N PHE A 93 -0.77 10.54 -6.80
CA PHE A 93 -0.82 12.00 -6.63
C PHE A 93 0.01 12.76 -7.67
N PRO A 94 1.28 12.39 -7.97
CA PRO A 94 2.02 13.03 -9.05
C PRO A 94 1.35 12.91 -10.42
N VAL A 95 0.73 11.75 -10.70
CA VAL A 95 -0.03 11.54 -11.94
C VAL A 95 -1.24 12.48 -12.01
N GLN A 96 -1.98 12.66 -10.91
CA GLN A 96 -3.10 13.61 -10.87
C GLN A 96 -2.65 15.06 -11.08
N LEU A 97 -1.52 15.47 -10.48
CA LEU A 97 -0.95 16.79 -10.70
C LEU A 97 -0.57 17.00 -12.18
N LEU A 98 0.05 16.00 -12.81
CA LEU A 98 0.39 16.05 -14.23
C LEU A 98 -0.87 16.16 -15.10
N VAL A 99 -1.91 15.38 -14.81
CA VAL A 99 -3.20 15.45 -15.51
C VAL A 99 -3.81 16.85 -15.37
N GLY A 100 -3.77 17.44 -14.16
CA GLY A 100 -4.23 18.80 -13.91
C GLY A 100 -3.46 19.86 -14.72
N LEU A 101 -2.14 19.74 -14.78
CA LEU A 101 -1.29 20.64 -15.59
C LEU A 101 -1.55 20.53 -17.09
N LEU A 102 -2.01 19.37 -17.57
CA LEU A 102 -2.41 19.13 -18.96
C LEU A 102 -3.86 19.58 -19.24
N GLY A 103 -4.52 20.26 -18.30
CA GLY A 103 -5.89 20.75 -18.43
C GLY A 103 -6.97 19.71 -18.12
N GLY A 104 -6.60 18.54 -17.61
CA GLY A 104 -7.55 17.53 -17.14
C GLY A 104 -8.14 17.89 -15.78
N GLY A 105 -9.37 17.44 -15.52
CA GLY A 105 -9.96 17.56 -14.19
C GLY A 105 -9.24 16.67 -13.18
N THR A 106 -9.04 17.18 -11.96
CA THR A 106 -8.64 16.42 -10.77
C THR A 106 -9.82 16.30 -9.79
N PRO A 107 -9.80 15.33 -8.85
CA PRO A 107 -10.82 15.24 -7.81
C PRO A 107 -11.01 16.54 -7.01
N ALA A 108 -9.93 17.29 -6.77
CA ALA A 108 -9.95 18.61 -6.15
C ALA A 108 -10.79 19.63 -6.95
N THR A 109 -10.65 19.62 -8.28
CA THR A 109 -11.40 20.51 -9.19
C THR A 109 -12.80 20.01 -9.55
N ALA A 110 -13.14 18.76 -9.22
CA ALA A 110 -14.43 18.12 -9.53
C ALA A 110 -15.59 18.59 -8.64
N ASN A 111 -15.29 19.36 -7.58
CA ASN A 111 -16.23 19.78 -6.53
C ASN A 111 -17.29 20.83 -6.96
N ALA A 112 -17.46 21.08 -8.27
CA ALA A 112 -18.46 22.01 -8.78
C ALA A 112 -19.88 21.40 -8.63
N GLY A 113 -20.44 21.45 -7.42
CA GLY A 113 -21.81 21.01 -7.14
C GLY A 113 -22.04 20.28 -5.82
N ARG A 114 -21.01 20.03 -5.01
CA ARG A 114 -21.14 19.27 -3.75
C ARG A 114 -20.45 19.94 -2.56
N ARG A 115 -20.82 19.51 -1.35
CA ARG A 115 -20.23 19.98 -0.09
C ARG A 115 -18.71 19.78 -0.11
N PRO A 116 -17.92 20.83 0.11
CA PRO A 116 -16.46 20.75 0.10
C PRO A 116 -15.95 19.84 1.22
N PHE A 117 -14.97 18.96 0.97
CA PHE A 117 -14.42 18.09 2.01
C PHE A 117 -13.31 18.78 2.81
N LEU A 118 -12.21 19.13 2.14
CA LEU A 118 -11.03 19.85 2.65
C LEU A 118 -10.57 20.85 1.58
N ASP A 119 -9.85 21.90 1.99
CA ASP A 119 -9.17 22.79 1.05
C ASP A 119 -8.07 22.04 0.26
N ASP A 120 -7.90 22.39 -1.02
CA ASP A 120 -6.94 21.75 -1.92
C ASP A 120 -5.49 21.78 -1.41
N TRP A 121 -5.10 22.87 -0.72
CA TRP A 121 -3.74 23.01 -0.17
C TRP A 121 -3.44 21.93 0.89
N VAL A 122 -4.46 21.42 1.59
CA VAL A 122 -4.30 20.36 2.60
C VAL A 122 -3.78 19.09 1.93
N PHE A 123 -4.37 18.70 0.80
CA PHE A 123 -3.91 17.54 0.03
C PHE A 123 -2.48 17.75 -0.48
N GLY A 124 -2.17 18.94 -1.01
CA GLY A 124 -0.83 19.29 -1.46
C GLY A 124 0.23 19.13 -0.37
N VAL A 125 -0.01 19.68 0.82
CA VAL A 125 0.91 19.58 1.96
C VAL A 125 1.02 18.14 2.47
N VAL A 126 -0.11 17.47 2.69
CA VAL A 126 -0.14 16.12 3.30
C VAL A 126 0.43 15.07 2.35
N TYR A 127 0.03 15.05 1.09
CA TYR A 127 0.51 14.02 0.14
C TYR A 127 1.96 14.25 -0.24
N THR A 128 2.44 15.50 -0.31
CA THR A 128 3.88 15.76 -0.45
C THR A 128 4.65 15.23 0.76
N GLY A 129 4.13 15.45 1.97
CA GLY A 129 4.68 14.84 3.20
C GLY A 129 4.76 13.32 3.10
N PHE A 130 3.66 12.66 2.74
CA PHE A 130 3.62 11.20 2.56
C PHE A 130 4.59 10.68 1.49
N ILE A 131 4.80 11.43 0.40
CA ILE A 131 5.79 11.06 -0.63
C ILE A 131 7.20 11.10 -0.04
N VAL A 132 7.56 12.21 0.60
CA VAL A 132 8.89 12.35 1.23
C VAL A 132 9.09 11.29 2.32
N GLN A 133 8.06 11.03 3.12
CA GLN A 133 8.03 9.98 4.14
C GLN A 133 8.25 8.61 3.54
N GLY A 134 7.50 8.24 2.50
CA GLY A 134 7.60 6.95 1.83
C GLY A 134 8.98 6.73 1.21
N LEU A 135 9.56 7.75 0.58
CA LEU A 135 10.93 7.70 0.04
C LEU A 135 11.97 7.50 1.14
N ALA A 136 11.91 8.30 2.20
CA ALA A 136 12.87 8.22 3.31
C ALA A 136 12.76 6.91 4.08
N LEU A 137 11.54 6.49 4.40
CA LEU A 137 11.26 5.24 5.12
C LEU A 137 11.59 4.01 4.26
N GLY A 138 11.25 4.03 2.97
CA GLY A 138 11.61 2.97 2.02
C GLY A 138 13.13 2.82 1.88
N ALA A 139 13.87 3.93 1.76
CA ALA A 139 15.32 3.90 1.73
C ALA A 139 15.93 3.31 3.01
N LEU A 140 15.43 3.73 4.19
CA LEU A 140 15.84 3.16 5.47
C LEU A 140 15.57 1.65 5.54
N PHE A 141 14.39 1.22 5.09
CA PHE A 141 14.02 -0.19 5.12
C PHE A 141 14.88 -1.03 4.18
N VAL A 142 15.20 -0.55 2.98
CA VAL A 142 16.10 -1.25 2.05
C VAL A 142 17.49 -1.43 2.65
N LEU A 143 18.05 -0.37 3.27
CA LEU A 143 19.35 -0.45 3.95
C LEU A 143 19.30 -1.45 5.12
N TYR A 144 18.28 -1.34 5.98
CA TYR A 144 18.07 -2.24 7.10
C TYR A 144 17.90 -3.71 6.65
N ALA A 145 17.10 -3.95 5.60
CA ALA A 145 16.86 -5.27 5.05
C ALA A 145 18.10 -5.84 4.34
N LYS A 146 18.95 -4.99 3.77
CA LYS A 146 20.26 -5.39 3.24
C LYS A 146 21.15 -5.91 4.36
N ASP A 147 21.29 -5.14 5.43
CA ASP A 147 22.19 -5.49 6.53
C ASP A 147 21.69 -6.71 7.32
N ARG A 148 20.37 -6.83 7.51
CA ARG A 148 19.78 -7.90 8.31
C ARG A 148 19.45 -9.18 7.53
N TRP A 149 19.03 -9.04 6.27
CA TRP A 149 18.44 -10.12 5.49
C TRP A 149 19.01 -10.23 4.07
N GLY A 150 20.14 -9.59 3.78
CA GLY A 150 20.73 -9.53 2.43
C GLY A 150 20.81 -10.87 1.70
N SER A 151 21.23 -11.94 2.41
CA SER A 151 21.31 -13.30 1.85
C SER A 151 19.96 -13.87 1.39
N LEU A 152 18.84 -13.38 1.94
CA LEU A 152 17.50 -13.89 1.66
C LEU A 152 16.87 -13.29 0.40
N TRP A 153 17.24 -12.08 -0.02
CA TRP A 153 16.58 -11.41 -1.13
C TRP A 153 17.51 -11.03 -2.30
N GLN A 154 18.82 -11.25 -2.14
CA GLN A 154 19.82 -11.08 -3.19
C GLN A 154 20.13 -12.40 -3.92
N GLY A 155 20.76 -12.29 -5.09
CA GLY A 155 21.07 -13.41 -6.00
C GLY A 155 20.22 -13.37 -7.27
N ALA A 156 20.43 -14.34 -8.17
CA ALA A 156 19.59 -14.51 -9.35
C ALA A 156 18.40 -15.44 -9.06
N LEU A 157 17.25 -15.14 -9.67
CA LEU A 157 16.02 -15.91 -9.49
C LEU A 157 16.17 -17.39 -9.88
N ARG A 158 16.98 -17.67 -10.90
CA ARG A 158 17.24 -19.04 -11.39
C ARG A 158 18.15 -19.87 -10.46
N ASP A 159 18.93 -19.21 -9.60
CA ASP A 159 19.89 -19.87 -8.71
C ASP A 159 19.23 -20.26 -7.38
N LEU A 160 17.91 -20.05 -7.26
CA LEU A 160 17.13 -20.48 -6.10
C LEU A 160 17.04 -22.01 -6.05
N PRO A 161 17.35 -22.64 -4.90
CA PRO A 161 17.19 -24.08 -4.75
C PRO A 161 15.71 -24.47 -4.89
N ASP A 162 15.48 -25.71 -5.32
CA ASP A 162 14.15 -26.30 -5.31
C ASP A 162 13.63 -26.39 -3.87
N SER A 163 12.35 -26.06 -3.68
CA SER A 163 11.70 -26.09 -2.38
C SER A 163 10.65 -27.20 -2.32
N PRO A 164 10.51 -27.91 -1.18
CA PRO A 164 9.44 -28.89 -0.98
C PRO A 164 8.03 -28.30 -1.18
N THR A 165 7.82 -27.00 -0.91
CA THR A 165 6.52 -26.34 -1.11
C THR A 165 6.32 -25.75 -2.51
N THR A 166 7.29 -25.90 -3.42
CA THR A 166 7.21 -25.35 -4.78
C THR A 166 5.89 -25.68 -5.50
N PRO A 167 5.36 -26.92 -5.48
CA PRO A 167 4.07 -27.22 -6.10
C PRO A 167 2.91 -26.43 -5.47
N ALA A 168 2.86 -26.35 -4.14
CA ALA A 168 1.82 -25.62 -3.42
C ALA A 168 1.93 -24.10 -3.67
N LEU A 169 3.14 -23.55 -3.68
CA LEU A 169 3.38 -22.14 -4.01
C LEU A 169 2.95 -21.82 -5.44
N ARG A 170 3.19 -22.71 -6.42
CA ARG A 170 2.72 -22.55 -7.80
C ARG A 170 1.20 -22.58 -7.91
N ILE A 171 0.53 -23.53 -7.24
CA ILE A 171 -0.93 -23.60 -7.22
C ILE A 171 -1.49 -22.32 -6.60
N GLY A 172 -1.01 -21.95 -5.41
CA GLY A 172 -1.45 -20.72 -4.73
C GLY A 172 -1.17 -19.47 -5.56
N ALA A 173 -0.05 -19.41 -6.28
CA ALA A 173 0.28 -18.31 -7.18
C ALA A 173 -0.71 -18.21 -8.35
N VAL A 174 -1.06 -19.34 -8.97
CA VAL A 174 -2.06 -19.37 -10.05
C VAL A 174 -3.44 -18.97 -9.53
N VAL A 175 -3.86 -19.52 -8.40
CA VAL A 175 -5.15 -19.18 -7.77
C VAL A 175 -5.22 -17.70 -7.43
N ALA A 176 -4.19 -17.15 -6.76
CA ALA A 176 -4.13 -15.74 -6.43
C ALA A 176 -4.09 -14.86 -7.69
N ALA A 177 -3.36 -15.26 -8.74
CA ALA A 177 -3.33 -14.55 -10.01
C ALA A 177 -4.71 -14.52 -10.70
N VAL A 178 -5.43 -15.64 -10.71
CA VAL A 178 -6.78 -15.73 -11.26
C VAL A 178 -7.75 -14.85 -10.48
N ILE A 179 -7.72 -14.89 -9.15
CA ILE A 179 -8.56 -14.05 -8.31
C ILE A 179 -8.22 -12.56 -8.49
N ALA A 180 -6.94 -12.21 -8.65
CA ALA A 180 -6.48 -10.85 -8.92
C ALA A 180 -7.00 -10.28 -10.25
N LEU A 181 -7.42 -11.12 -11.20
CA LEU A 181 -8.07 -10.66 -12.44
C LEU A 181 -9.38 -9.91 -12.15
N VAL A 182 -10.08 -10.22 -11.06
CA VAL A 182 -11.34 -9.53 -10.71
C VAL A 182 -11.09 -8.03 -10.46
N PRO A 183 -10.25 -7.62 -9.48
CA PRO A 183 -9.94 -6.21 -9.29
C PRO A 183 -9.21 -5.60 -10.49
N ALA A 184 -8.28 -6.30 -11.12
CA ALA A 184 -7.59 -5.77 -12.30
C ALA A 184 -8.57 -5.42 -13.44
N THR A 185 -9.55 -6.30 -13.71
CA THR A 185 -10.56 -6.09 -14.74
C THR A 185 -11.51 -4.97 -14.37
N MET A 186 -11.98 -4.89 -13.12
CA MET A 186 -12.86 -3.81 -12.69
C MET A 186 -12.17 -2.45 -12.78
N HIS A 187 -10.95 -2.32 -12.28
CA HIS A 187 -10.18 -1.07 -12.40
C HIS A 187 -9.89 -0.74 -13.87
N LEU A 188 -9.61 -1.73 -14.72
CA LEU A 188 -9.43 -1.50 -16.16
C LEU A 188 -10.71 -1.02 -16.84
N LEU A 189 -11.86 -1.62 -16.50
CA LEU A 189 -13.17 -1.18 -16.99
C LEU A 189 -13.45 0.25 -16.57
N TRP A 190 -13.18 0.61 -15.31
CA TRP A 190 -13.35 1.97 -14.82
C TRP A 190 -12.39 2.95 -15.47
N ALA A 191 -11.13 2.57 -15.70
CA ALA A 191 -10.16 3.36 -16.45
C ALA A 191 -10.61 3.61 -17.90
N ALA A 192 -11.33 2.65 -18.49
CA ALA A 192 -11.90 2.75 -19.84
C ALA A 192 -13.29 3.43 -19.89
N GLY A 193 -13.78 3.98 -18.77
CA GLY A 193 -15.05 4.71 -18.72
C GLY A 193 -16.27 3.91 -18.26
N GLY A 194 -16.12 2.61 -18.01
CA GLY A 194 -17.17 1.75 -17.47
C GLY A 194 -17.69 2.22 -16.11
N THR A 195 -18.96 1.99 -15.84
CA THR A 195 -19.67 2.42 -14.62
C THR A 195 -20.06 1.25 -13.71
N ALA A 196 -19.75 0.01 -14.11
CA ALA A 196 -20.20 -1.19 -13.42
C ALA A 196 -19.82 -1.14 -11.93
N ALA A 197 -20.79 -1.44 -11.06
CA ALA A 197 -20.64 -1.43 -9.60
C ALA A 197 -20.26 -0.07 -8.97
N LEU A 198 -20.07 1.03 -9.71
CA LEU A 198 -19.89 2.34 -9.09
C LEU A 198 -21.22 2.86 -8.56
N ASN A 199 -21.19 3.60 -7.45
CA ASN A 199 -22.36 4.34 -6.98
C ASN A 199 -22.55 5.62 -7.83
N PRO A 200 -23.74 6.26 -7.80
CA PRO A 200 -24.03 7.44 -8.62
C PRO A 200 -23.05 8.60 -8.40
N SER A 201 -22.68 8.89 -7.14
CA SER A 201 -21.71 9.95 -6.80
C SER A 201 -20.35 9.70 -7.45
N ARG A 202 -19.80 8.49 -7.36
CA ARG A 202 -18.54 8.14 -8.00
C ARG A 202 -18.61 8.20 -9.51
N ILE A 203 -19.78 8.01 -10.12
CA ILE A 203 -19.96 8.13 -11.57
C ILE A 203 -19.90 9.60 -12.01
N GLU A 204 -20.52 10.49 -11.23
CA GLU A 204 -20.55 11.94 -11.46
C GLU A 204 -19.18 12.58 -11.22
N GLU A 205 -18.42 12.10 -10.23
CA GLU A 205 -17.11 12.63 -9.82
C GLU A 205 -15.94 12.21 -10.75
N ARG A 206 -16.23 11.45 -11.82
CA ARG A 206 -15.17 10.93 -12.69
C ARG A 206 -14.56 12.03 -13.53
N THR A 207 -13.32 12.35 -13.19
CA THR A 207 -12.46 13.26 -13.92
C THR A 207 -11.33 12.51 -14.63
N SER A 208 -10.54 13.22 -15.44
CA SER A 208 -9.30 12.69 -16.00
C SER A 208 -8.38 12.10 -14.92
N GLY A 209 -8.32 12.74 -13.75
CA GLY A 209 -7.57 12.25 -12.59
C GLY A 209 -8.12 10.93 -12.02
N PHE A 210 -9.45 10.75 -12.02
CA PHE A 210 -10.07 9.48 -11.65
C PHE A 210 -9.60 8.35 -12.58
N TYR A 211 -9.70 8.53 -13.90
CA TYR A 211 -9.31 7.49 -14.87
C TYR A 211 -7.82 7.13 -14.76
N ALA A 212 -6.97 8.13 -14.52
CA ALA A 212 -5.55 7.92 -14.31
C ALA A 212 -5.25 7.11 -13.02
N LEU A 213 -5.98 7.37 -11.94
CA LEU A 213 -5.89 6.55 -10.72
C LEU A 213 -6.31 5.11 -10.95
N GLN A 214 -7.39 4.88 -11.70
CA GLN A 214 -7.82 3.52 -12.04
C GLN A 214 -6.73 2.76 -12.82
N ALA A 215 -6.03 3.45 -13.73
CA ALA A 215 -4.88 2.86 -14.44
C ALA A 215 -3.72 2.52 -13.49
N VAL A 216 -3.45 3.36 -12.47
CA VAL A 216 -2.45 3.08 -11.44
C VAL A 216 -2.82 1.83 -10.62
N ASP A 217 -4.09 1.65 -10.27
CA ASP A 217 -4.56 0.45 -9.56
C ASP A 217 -4.38 -0.82 -10.40
N VAL A 218 -4.62 -0.74 -11.73
CA VAL A 218 -4.32 -1.84 -12.67
C VAL A 218 -2.82 -2.18 -12.66
N LEU A 219 -1.94 -1.17 -12.61
CA LEU A 219 -0.49 -1.40 -12.56
C LEU A 219 -0.07 -2.11 -11.26
N PHE A 220 -0.66 -1.78 -10.11
CA PHE A 220 -0.39 -2.50 -8.86
C PHE A 220 -0.89 -3.95 -8.89
N ALA A 221 -2.07 -4.19 -9.47
CA ALA A 221 -2.57 -5.54 -9.68
C ALA A 221 -1.63 -6.35 -10.61
N ALA A 222 -1.20 -5.74 -11.72
CA ALA A 222 -0.24 -6.35 -12.64
C ALA A 222 1.12 -6.62 -11.98
N ALA A 223 1.65 -5.69 -11.17
CA ALA A 223 2.88 -5.88 -10.41
C ALA A 223 2.76 -7.04 -9.42
N THR A 224 1.64 -7.16 -8.72
CA THR A 224 1.35 -8.27 -7.80
C THR A 224 1.42 -9.61 -8.53
N VAL A 225 0.67 -9.74 -9.63
CA VAL A 225 0.61 -10.97 -10.41
C VAL A 225 1.96 -11.30 -11.04
N ALA A 226 2.64 -10.30 -11.63
CA ALA A 226 3.95 -10.48 -12.23
C ALA A 226 4.99 -10.96 -11.21
N GLY A 227 5.11 -10.26 -10.07
CA GLY A 227 6.04 -10.64 -9.00
C GLY A 227 5.77 -12.06 -8.49
N LEU A 228 4.49 -12.39 -8.28
CA LEU A 228 4.08 -13.70 -7.80
C LEU A 228 4.40 -14.84 -8.78
N LEU A 229 4.03 -14.68 -10.05
CA LEU A 229 4.29 -15.70 -11.08
C LEU A 229 5.79 -15.85 -11.37
N LEU A 230 6.55 -14.76 -11.33
CA LEU A 230 8.01 -14.82 -11.45
C LEU A 230 8.63 -15.65 -10.31
N LEU A 231 8.22 -15.43 -9.06
CA LEU A 231 8.72 -16.19 -7.91
C LEU A 231 8.32 -17.67 -7.94
N ALA A 232 7.09 -17.97 -8.39
CA ALA A 232 6.56 -19.33 -8.40
C ALA A 232 7.14 -20.21 -9.52
N PHE A 233 7.31 -19.65 -10.72
CA PHE A 233 7.72 -20.40 -11.90
C PHE A 233 9.20 -20.26 -12.22
N ARG A 234 9.86 -19.16 -11.81
CA ARG A 234 11.31 -18.93 -11.95
C ARG A 234 11.85 -19.11 -13.38
N ARG A 235 11.01 -18.87 -14.39
CA ARG A 235 11.32 -19.15 -15.82
C ARG A 235 12.19 -18.09 -16.49
N THR A 236 12.24 -16.88 -15.95
CA THR A 236 13.05 -15.79 -16.50
C THR A 236 14.47 -15.88 -15.95
N GLY A 237 15.47 -15.87 -16.84
CA GLY A 237 16.88 -16.17 -16.55
C GLY A 237 17.56 -15.30 -15.49
N LYS A 238 18.62 -14.55 -15.83
CA LYS A 238 19.49 -13.82 -14.88
C LYS A 238 18.81 -12.65 -14.10
N LEU A 239 17.48 -12.64 -14.02
CA LEU A 239 16.73 -11.61 -13.31
C LEU A 239 17.14 -11.60 -11.83
N PRO A 240 17.55 -10.45 -11.27
CA PRO A 240 17.91 -10.38 -9.87
C PRO A 240 16.66 -10.58 -9.00
N LEU A 241 16.79 -11.39 -7.95
CA LEU A 241 15.69 -11.83 -7.08
C LEU A 241 14.91 -10.67 -6.44
N TRP A 242 15.58 -9.54 -6.19
CA TRP A 242 14.95 -8.37 -5.60
C TRP A 242 13.82 -7.78 -6.47
N VAL A 243 13.88 -7.95 -7.80
CA VAL A 243 12.86 -7.40 -8.72
C VAL A 243 11.49 -8.04 -8.49
N PRO A 244 11.31 -9.37 -8.64
CA PRO A 244 10.01 -9.97 -8.42
C PRO A 244 9.56 -9.88 -6.96
N LEU A 245 10.48 -9.82 -5.99
CA LEU A 245 10.16 -9.55 -4.59
C LEU A 245 9.60 -8.14 -4.40
N ALA A 246 10.20 -7.11 -5.01
CA ALA A 246 9.73 -5.73 -4.91
C ALA A 246 8.35 -5.56 -5.57
N LEU A 247 8.13 -6.20 -6.73
CA LEU A 247 6.84 -6.23 -7.41
C LEU A 247 5.76 -6.89 -6.55
N ALA A 248 6.04 -8.10 -6.03
CA ALA A 248 5.10 -8.82 -5.17
C ALA A 248 4.83 -8.06 -3.87
N TRP A 249 5.87 -7.50 -3.22
CA TRP A 249 5.76 -6.70 -2.00
C TRP A 249 4.91 -5.44 -2.20
N GLY A 250 5.29 -4.61 -3.16
CA GLY A 250 4.64 -3.32 -3.40
C GLY A 250 3.22 -3.47 -3.93
N GLY A 251 3.03 -4.34 -4.92
CA GLY A 251 1.71 -4.61 -5.49
C GLY A 251 0.74 -5.22 -4.47
N SER A 252 1.15 -6.29 -3.78
CA SER A 252 0.28 -6.95 -2.79
C SER A 252 -0.03 -6.03 -1.61
N GLY A 253 0.95 -5.23 -1.17
CA GLY A 253 0.77 -4.22 -0.14
C GLY A 253 -0.25 -3.19 -0.57
N ALA A 254 -0.12 -2.64 -1.78
CA ALA A 254 -1.05 -1.65 -2.32
C ALA A 254 -2.48 -2.20 -2.37
N MET A 255 -2.67 -3.37 -3.00
CA MET A 255 -3.99 -4.00 -3.08
C MET A 255 -4.57 -4.29 -1.70
N ALA A 256 -3.78 -4.92 -0.83
CA ALA A 256 -4.30 -5.37 0.45
C ALA A 256 -4.65 -4.23 1.39
N CYS A 257 -3.75 -3.25 1.50
CA CYS A 257 -3.87 -2.20 2.49
C CYS A 257 -4.92 -1.16 2.08
N TRP A 258 -5.01 -0.81 0.79
CA TRP A 258 -6.09 0.05 0.32
C TRP A 258 -7.44 -0.66 0.30
N GLY A 259 -7.51 -1.93 -0.13
CA GLY A 259 -8.74 -2.72 -0.05
C GLY A 259 -9.21 -2.91 1.39
N GLY A 260 -8.30 -3.14 2.33
CA GLY A 260 -8.60 -3.20 3.76
C GLY A 260 -9.05 -1.86 4.33
N TRP A 261 -8.36 -0.77 3.99
CA TRP A 261 -8.74 0.59 4.42
C TRP A 261 -10.13 0.98 3.94
N MET A 262 -10.45 0.73 2.67
CA MET A 262 -11.77 1.00 2.11
C MET A 262 -12.86 0.10 2.69
N SER A 263 -12.55 -1.18 2.95
CA SER A 263 -13.46 -2.09 3.66
C SER A 263 -13.81 -1.57 5.06
N ILE A 264 -12.81 -1.12 5.83
CA ILE A 264 -13.03 -0.54 7.16
C ILE A 264 -13.86 0.74 7.06
N ALA A 265 -13.51 1.64 6.13
CA ALA A 265 -14.25 2.89 5.93
C ALA A 265 -15.74 2.63 5.63
N SER A 266 -16.02 1.63 4.79
CA SER A 266 -17.38 1.19 4.45
C SER A 266 -18.20 0.75 5.67
N LEU A 267 -17.57 0.12 6.66
CA LEU A 267 -18.24 -0.37 7.88
C LEU A 267 -18.52 0.74 8.91
N THR A 268 -17.75 1.83 8.87
CA THR A 268 -17.85 2.90 9.87
C THR A 268 -18.96 3.92 9.61
N GLY A 269 -19.67 3.84 8.47
CA GLY A 269 -20.77 4.75 8.14
C GLY A 269 -20.35 6.23 8.07
N ALA A 270 -19.06 6.50 7.87
CA ALA A 270 -18.50 7.85 7.90
C ALA A 270 -18.79 8.67 6.63
N GLN A 271 -19.52 8.10 5.66
CA GLN A 271 -19.83 8.72 4.38
C GLN A 271 -21.28 9.20 4.35
N GLU A 272 -21.56 10.24 3.56
CA GLU A 272 -22.94 10.60 3.25
C GLU A 272 -23.65 9.41 2.57
N ILE A 273 -24.98 9.29 2.72
CA ILE A 273 -25.76 8.19 2.11
C ILE A 273 -25.51 8.10 0.60
N SER A 274 -25.36 9.24 -0.08
CA SER A 274 -25.04 9.31 -1.51
C SER A 274 -23.61 8.85 -1.86
N ASP A 275 -22.71 8.76 -0.89
CA ASP A 275 -21.34 8.28 -1.04
C ASP A 275 -21.13 6.83 -0.60
N GLU A 276 -22.16 6.18 -0.09
CA GLU A 276 -22.05 4.79 0.36
C GLU A 276 -21.57 3.90 -0.79
N PRO A 277 -20.54 3.08 -0.55
CA PRO A 277 -20.02 2.18 -1.57
C PRO A 277 -21.07 1.11 -1.88
N THR A 278 -21.24 0.78 -3.16
CA THR A 278 -22.14 -0.30 -3.54
C THR A 278 -21.63 -1.63 -3.00
N THR A 279 -22.51 -2.64 -2.91
CA THR A 279 -22.12 -4.02 -2.59
C THR A 279 -20.99 -4.52 -3.50
N GLY A 280 -21.01 -4.15 -4.78
CA GLY A 280 -19.96 -4.53 -5.73
C GLY A 280 -18.61 -3.90 -5.39
N MET A 281 -18.57 -2.64 -4.96
CA MET A 281 -17.34 -1.97 -4.49
C MET A 281 -16.81 -2.63 -3.22
N VAL A 282 -17.67 -2.90 -2.24
CA VAL A 282 -17.27 -3.57 -0.98
C VAL A 282 -16.68 -4.96 -1.25
N LEU A 283 -17.31 -5.75 -2.12
CA LEU A 283 -16.78 -7.04 -2.54
C LEU A 283 -15.42 -6.90 -3.24
N LEU A 284 -15.24 -5.88 -4.08
CA LEU A 284 -13.97 -5.61 -4.74
C LEU A 284 -12.86 -5.31 -3.73
N TYR A 285 -13.13 -4.45 -2.75
CA TYR A 285 -12.20 -4.11 -1.68
C TYR A 285 -11.78 -5.34 -0.87
N ALA A 286 -12.74 -6.21 -0.55
CA ALA A 286 -12.49 -7.47 0.13
C ALA A 286 -11.62 -8.42 -0.71
N VAL A 287 -11.88 -8.54 -2.01
CA VAL A 287 -11.07 -9.38 -2.92
C VAL A 287 -9.63 -8.83 -3.01
N GLN A 288 -9.44 -7.52 -3.14
CA GLN A 288 -8.10 -6.91 -3.14
C GLN A 288 -7.35 -7.19 -1.84
N MET A 289 -8.04 -7.03 -0.70
CA MET A 289 -7.53 -7.36 0.63
C MET A 289 -7.02 -8.80 0.70
N LEU A 290 -7.86 -9.76 0.28
CA LEU A 290 -7.56 -11.19 0.34
C LEU A 290 -6.42 -11.58 -0.61
N VAL A 291 -6.41 -11.07 -1.85
CA VAL A 291 -5.33 -11.35 -2.81
C VAL A 291 -3.99 -10.92 -2.24
N GLY A 292 -3.87 -9.68 -1.76
CA GLY A 292 -2.60 -9.22 -1.23
C GLY A 292 -2.19 -9.94 0.07
N ALA A 293 -3.15 -10.31 0.92
CA ALA A 293 -2.91 -11.12 2.12
C ALA A 293 -2.36 -12.53 1.79
N VAL A 294 -2.89 -13.16 0.73
CA VAL A 294 -2.37 -14.46 0.25
C VAL A 294 -0.93 -14.30 -0.25
N VAL A 295 -0.64 -13.26 -1.04
CA VAL A 295 0.70 -13.04 -1.59
C VAL A 295 1.74 -12.79 -0.51
N VAL A 296 1.44 -11.95 0.51
CA VAL A 296 2.39 -11.72 1.62
C VAL A 296 2.60 -12.98 2.45
N THR A 297 1.57 -13.81 2.61
CA THR A 297 1.68 -15.10 3.30
C THR A 297 2.57 -16.08 2.54
N GLN A 298 2.42 -16.17 1.21
CA GLN A 298 3.32 -16.96 0.37
C GLN A 298 4.77 -16.45 0.42
N GLY A 299 4.94 -15.12 0.46
CA GLY A 299 6.25 -14.49 0.68
C GLY A 299 6.87 -14.88 2.02
N ALA A 300 6.07 -14.99 3.08
CA ALA A 300 6.54 -15.44 4.40
C ALA A 300 7.06 -16.89 4.36
N TYR A 301 6.33 -17.81 3.71
CA TYR A 301 6.81 -19.19 3.51
C TYR A 301 8.09 -19.22 2.68
N PHE A 302 8.15 -18.46 1.58
CA PHE A 302 9.34 -18.34 0.74
C PHE A 302 10.58 -17.91 1.55
N PHE A 303 10.44 -16.88 2.39
CA PHE A 303 11.55 -16.40 3.22
C PHE A 303 11.92 -17.37 4.34
N ALA A 304 10.94 -18.05 4.94
CA ALA A 304 11.18 -19.04 6.00
C ALA A 304 12.01 -20.22 5.49
N GLU A 305 11.65 -20.78 4.33
CA GLU A 305 12.39 -21.88 3.71
C GLU A 305 13.79 -21.47 3.29
N ARG A 306 13.93 -20.27 2.70
CA ARG A 306 15.24 -19.77 2.30
C ARG A 306 16.13 -19.51 3.51
N ALA A 307 15.58 -19.04 4.62
CA ALA A 307 16.31 -18.87 5.87
C ALA A 307 16.76 -20.22 6.46
N ALA A 308 15.94 -21.27 6.35
CA ALA A 308 16.32 -22.62 6.76
C ALA A 308 17.48 -23.16 5.89
N ALA A 309 17.37 -23.06 4.56
CA ALA A 309 18.41 -23.53 3.64
C ALA A 309 19.75 -22.80 3.83
N VAL A 310 19.74 -21.48 4.10
CA VAL A 310 20.96 -20.72 4.40
C VAL A 310 21.60 -21.16 5.71
N ARG A 311 20.81 -21.56 6.71
CA ARG A 311 21.34 -22.09 7.99
C ARG A 311 21.98 -23.47 7.80
N GLU A 312 21.30 -24.37 7.09
CA GLU A 312 21.82 -25.72 6.80
C GLU A 312 23.15 -25.66 6.03
N ALA A 313 23.28 -24.75 5.07
CA ALA A 313 24.53 -24.56 4.32
C ALA A 313 25.67 -23.96 5.15
N ALA A 314 25.38 -23.31 6.27
CA ALA A 314 26.36 -22.69 7.16
C ALA A 314 26.84 -23.62 8.28
N GLU A 315 26.10 -24.70 8.57
CA GLU A 315 26.54 -25.74 9.52
C GLU A 315 27.59 -26.64 8.84
N PRO A 316 28.83 -26.72 9.37
CA PRO A 316 29.82 -27.65 8.82
C PRO A 316 29.29 -29.08 8.98
N SER A 317 29.39 -29.86 7.91
CA SER A 317 29.10 -31.29 7.93
C SER A 317 30.04 -32.02 8.88
N GLY A 318 29.72 -32.02 10.17
CA GLY A 318 30.33 -32.90 11.15
C GLY A 318 29.94 -34.34 10.83
N PRO A 319 30.83 -35.33 11.08
CA PRO A 319 30.53 -36.72 10.80
C PRO A 319 29.27 -37.12 11.57
N ARG A 320 28.28 -37.67 10.86
CA ARG A 320 27.12 -38.30 11.48
C ARG A 320 27.61 -39.55 12.23
N PRO A 321 27.25 -39.74 13.51
CA PRO A 321 27.55 -40.96 14.25
C PRO A 321 26.81 -42.17 13.66
#